data_AF-A0A523ZS96-F1
#
_entry.id   AF-A0A523ZS96-F1
#
_cell.length_a   1.000
_cell.length_b   1.000
_cell.length_c   1.000
_cell.angle_alpha   90.00
_cell.angle_beta   90.00
_cell.angle_gamma   90.00
#
_symmetry.space_group_name_H-M   'P 1'
#
loop_
_entity.id
_entity.type
_entity.pdbx_description
1 polymer ?
#
loop_
_entity_poly.entity_id
_entity_poly.type
_entity_poly.pdbx_seq_one_letter_code
_entity_poly.pdbx_strand_id
1 'polypeptide(L)'
;MFEDIPVDVGVIYEGERVRFKDTQIELGGERIETKFELVRTKGLDEIEDGKITVIGPDIKDMKEGSTHPFGIYIEVAGKDVEEELEGVIERRIHEYCNFIEGIMHLNQRYDIWLRLSKKSFKKGFNTFHFMGKVLQKLFKSELSFIEKIQITFITDPKKVKKMYD
;
A
#
# COMPACT_ATOMS: atom_id res chain seq x y z
N MET A 1 -6.49 -18.19 0.39
CA MET A 1 -6.45 -16.86 1.07
C MET A 1 -6.67 -15.70 0.10
N PHE A 2 -6.08 -15.71 -1.10
CA PHE A 2 -6.11 -14.59 -2.06
C PHE A 2 -6.75 -14.94 -3.43
N GLU A 3 -7.76 -15.80 -3.44
CA GLU A 3 -8.41 -16.26 -4.69
C GLU A 3 -9.06 -15.13 -5.52
N ASP A 4 -9.38 -14.01 -4.88
CA ASP A 4 -9.96 -12.82 -5.52
C ASP A 4 -8.91 -11.80 -6.01
N ILE A 5 -7.61 -12.14 -5.93
CA ILE A 5 -6.50 -11.30 -6.38
C ILE A 5 -5.99 -11.84 -7.72
N PRO A 6 -5.81 -10.99 -8.75
CA PRO A 6 -5.46 -11.44 -10.11
C PRO A 6 -4.01 -11.89 -10.29
N VAL A 7 -3.20 -11.81 -9.22
CA VAL A 7 -1.79 -12.15 -9.20
C VAL A 7 -1.50 -12.98 -7.97
N ASP A 8 -0.38 -13.70 -7.98
CA ASP A 8 0.00 -14.50 -6.84
C ASP A 8 0.44 -13.60 -5.67
N VAL A 9 0.21 -14.10 -4.46
CA VAL A 9 0.62 -13.44 -3.21
C VAL A 9 1.36 -14.45 -2.34
N GLY A 10 2.60 -14.16 -1.99
CA GLY A 10 3.42 -15.00 -1.12
C GLY A 10 4.86 -14.50 -0.97
N VAL A 11 5.53 -15.01 0.06
CA VAL A 11 6.91 -14.63 0.46
C VAL A 11 7.92 -14.83 -0.68
N ILE A 12 7.66 -15.74 -1.62
CA ILE A 12 8.53 -15.97 -2.78
C ILE A 12 8.74 -14.73 -3.67
N TYR A 13 7.83 -13.75 -3.61
CA TYR A 13 7.89 -12.51 -4.38
C TYR A 13 8.64 -11.39 -3.64
N GLU A 14 8.98 -11.55 -2.36
CA GLU A 14 9.54 -10.48 -1.52
C GLU A 14 10.81 -9.84 -2.12
N GLY A 15 11.65 -10.66 -2.76
CA GLY A 15 12.88 -10.22 -3.41
C GLY A 15 12.70 -9.67 -4.83
N GLU A 16 11.48 -9.59 -5.35
CA GLU A 16 11.24 -9.14 -6.73
C GLU A 16 11.68 -7.69 -6.92
N ARG A 17 12.26 -7.41 -8.09
CA ARG A 17 12.71 -6.07 -8.49
C ARG A 17 12.13 -5.72 -9.85
N VAL A 18 11.34 -4.64 -9.89
CA VAL A 18 10.76 -4.11 -11.13
C VAL A 18 11.69 -3.04 -11.68
N ARG A 19 12.34 -3.33 -12.81
CA ARG A 19 13.16 -2.35 -13.53
C ARG A 19 12.26 -1.32 -14.21
N PHE A 20 12.75 -0.09 -14.36
CA PHE A 20 11.95 1.01 -14.93
C PHE A 20 11.29 0.69 -16.29
N LYS A 21 12.01 -0.03 -17.17
CA LYS A 21 11.48 -0.46 -18.48
C LYS A 21 10.26 -1.39 -18.39
N ASP A 22 10.14 -2.12 -17.28
CA ASP A 22 9.12 -3.13 -17.01
C ASP A 22 8.00 -2.56 -16.09
N THR A 23 8.10 -1.29 -15.72
CA THR A 23 7.15 -0.59 -14.84
C THR A 23 5.87 -0.19 -15.58
N GLN A 24 4.72 -0.57 -15.02
CA GLN A 24 3.41 -0.02 -15.38
C GLN A 24 3.22 1.37 -14.78
N ILE A 25 3.40 1.49 -13.47
CA ILE A 25 3.38 2.76 -12.75
C ILE A 25 4.45 2.77 -11.66
N GLU A 26 5.03 3.93 -11.43
CA GLU A 26 5.92 4.20 -10.31
C GLU A 26 5.22 5.16 -9.33
N LEU A 27 5.34 4.89 -8.04
CA LEU A 27 4.71 5.65 -6.97
C LEU A 27 5.80 6.07 -5.98
N GLY A 28 5.94 7.36 -5.73
CA GLY A 28 7.07 7.88 -4.95
C GLY A 28 8.41 7.76 -5.70
N GLY A 29 9.46 7.35 -4.99
CA GLY A 29 10.83 7.29 -5.52
C GLY A 29 11.49 8.66 -5.66
N GLU A 30 12.73 8.65 -6.17
CA GLU A 30 13.63 9.81 -6.19
C GLU A 30 13.11 11.03 -6.99
N ARG A 31 12.22 10.79 -7.94
CA ARG A 31 11.66 11.85 -8.82
C ARG A 31 10.44 12.55 -8.24
N ILE A 32 9.99 12.12 -7.06
CA ILE A 32 8.78 12.61 -6.40
C ILE A 32 9.16 13.17 -5.04
N GLU A 33 8.88 14.44 -4.84
CA GLU A 33 9.17 15.13 -3.59
C GLU A 33 8.25 14.67 -2.45
N THR A 34 6.96 14.46 -2.74
CA THR A 34 5.94 14.16 -1.72
C THR A 34 5.46 12.74 -1.85
N LYS A 35 5.79 11.93 -0.84
CA LYS A 35 5.47 10.51 -0.76
C LYS A 35 5.50 10.05 0.69
N PHE A 36 4.58 9.19 1.10
CA PHE A 36 4.63 8.65 2.46
C PHE A 36 3.88 7.33 2.61
N GLU A 37 4.27 6.57 3.63
CA GLU A 37 3.41 5.60 4.28
C GLU A 37 3.29 5.97 5.76
N LEU A 38 2.12 5.76 6.33
CA LEU A 38 1.83 6.11 7.72
C LEU A 38 0.77 5.19 8.30
N VAL A 39 1.05 4.66 9.49
CA VAL A 39 0.05 3.97 10.33
C VAL A 39 -0.39 4.90 11.46
N ARG A 40 -1.69 4.90 11.75
CA ARG A 40 -2.25 5.53 12.95
C ARG A 40 -3.18 4.59 13.69
N THR A 41 -3.05 4.57 15.01
CA THR A 41 -4.03 3.94 15.90
C THR A 41 -5.25 4.83 16.02
N LYS A 42 -6.41 4.18 16.17
CA LYS A 42 -7.72 4.82 16.32
C LYS A 42 -8.56 4.06 17.32
N GLY A 43 -9.53 4.73 17.91
CA GLY A 43 -10.59 4.08 18.68
C GLY A 43 -11.44 3.17 17.80
N LEU A 44 -11.99 2.10 18.39
CA LEU A 44 -12.84 1.14 17.67
C LEU A 44 -14.04 1.80 16.98
N ASP A 45 -14.55 2.91 17.49
CA ASP A 45 -15.70 3.64 16.93
C ASP A 45 -15.33 4.70 15.89
N GLU A 46 -14.03 4.96 15.69
CA GLU A 46 -13.54 5.99 14.76
C GLU A 46 -13.32 5.45 13.33
N ILE A 47 -13.22 4.13 13.16
CA ILE A 47 -12.91 3.50 11.88
C ILE A 47 -13.88 2.41 11.46
N GLU A 48 -14.02 2.25 10.15
CA GLU A 48 -14.86 1.25 9.51
C GLU A 48 -13.99 0.09 9.01
N ASP A 49 -14.16 -1.08 9.63
CA ASP A 49 -13.35 -2.25 9.29
C ASP A 49 -13.50 -2.67 7.82
N GLY A 50 -12.37 -2.96 7.17
CA GLY A 50 -12.34 -3.39 5.78
C GLY A 50 -12.47 -2.26 4.76
N LYS A 51 -12.68 -1.01 5.18
CA LYS A 51 -12.82 0.12 4.25
C LYS A 51 -11.52 0.37 3.49
N ILE A 52 -11.63 0.47 2.17
CA ILE A 52 -10.54 0.89 1.28
C ILE A 52 -11.01 2.12 0.51
N THR A 53 -10.21 3.18 0.52
CA THR A 53 -10.50 4.43 -0.18
C THR A 53 -9.35 4.79 -1.11
N VAL A 54 -9.65 5.31 -2.29
CA VAL A 54 -8.67 5.87 -3.23
C VAL A 54 -8.98 7.35 -3.45
N ILE A 55 -8.04 8.23 -3.11
CA ILE A 55 -8.16 9.68 -3.32
C ILE A 55 -7.22 10.11 -4.45
N GLY A 56 -7.78 10.33 -5.63
CA GLY A 56 -7.04 10.62 -6.86
C GLY A 56 -7.21 9.50 -7.90
N PRO A 57 -6.39 9.48 -8.96
CA PRO A 57 -6.44 8.43 -9.98
C PRO A 57 -6.14 7.05 -9.39
N ASP A 58 -6.88 6.03 -9.83
CA ASP A 58 -6.56 4.63 -9.53
C ASP A 58 -5.57 4.07 -10.57
N ILE A 59 -5.01 2.89 -10.34
CA ILE A 59 -3.97 2.29 -11.19
C ILE A 59 -4.40 2.21 -12.67
N LYS A 60 -5.64 1.80 -12.94
CA LYS A 60 -6.20 1.70 -14.31
C LYS A 60 -6.27 3.03 -15.06
N ASP A 61 -6.31 4.16 -14.34
CA ASP A 61 -6.46 5.49 -14.90
C ASP A 61 -5.09 6.17 -15.14
N MET A 62 -4.00 5.51 -14.74
CA MET A 62 -2.63 6.00 -14.89
C MET A 62 -1.99 5.50 -16.19
N LYS A 63 -1.22 6.38 -16.84
CA LYS A 63 -0.49 6.04 -18.07
C LYS A 63 0.65 5.06 -17.79
N GLU A 64 0.86 4.09 -18.68
CA GLU A 64 2.02 3.20 -18.61
C GLU A 64 3.34 3.99 -18.54
N GLY A 65 4.21 3.61 -17.60
CA GLY A 65 5.52 4.22 -17.37
C GLY A 65 5.49 5.57 -16.66
N SER A 66 4.33 6.03 -16.18
CA SER A 66 4.23 7.28 -15.43
C SER A 66 4.68 7.14 -13.97
N THR A 67 5.08 8.26 -13.37
CA THR A 67 5.49 8.36 -11.97
C THR A 67 4.56 9.33 -11.24
N HIS A 68 4.09 8.98 -10.04
CA HIS A 68 3.10 9.76 -9.29
C HIS A 68 3.49 10.00 -7.82
N PRO A 69 3.05 11.11 -7.21
CA PRO A 69 3.02 11.25 -5.76
C PRO A 69 2.11 10.19 -5.14
N PHE A 70 2.48 9.71 -3.95
CA PHE A 70 1.77 8.59 -3.35
C PHE A 70 1.78 8.61 -1.82
N GLY A 71 0.61 8.35 -1.25
CA GLY A 71 0.40 8.15 0.19
C GLY A 71 -0.27 6.81 0.46
N ILE A 72 0.28 6.01 1.37
CA ILE A 72 -0.41 4.89 2.00
C ILE A 72 -0.75 5.32 3.44
N TYR A 73 -2.03 5.49 3.74
CA TYR A 73 -2.47 5.81 5.09
C TYR A 73 -3.32 4.65 5.63
N ILE A 74 -2.83 4.01 6.68
CA ILE A 74 -3.49 2.87 7.31
C ILE A 74 -3.92 3.26 8.71
N GLU A 75 -5.17 3.02 9.03
CA GLU A 75 -5.71 3.23 10.37
C GLU A 75 -6.10 1.88 10.95
N VAL A 76 -5.64 1.62 12.17
CA VAL A 76 -5.84 0.35 12.88
C VAL A 76 -6.50 0.60 14.24
N ALA A 77 -7.36 -0.32 14.66
CA ALA A 77 -7.97 -0.30 15.98
C ALA A 77 -8.08 -1.72 16.54
N GLY A 78 -7.94 -1.84 17.86
CA GLY A 78 -8.04 -3.09 18.60
C GLY A 78 -7.82 -2.80 20.08
N LYS A 79 -8.31 -3.67 20.97
CA LYS A 79 -8.18 -3.46 22.42
C LYS A 79 -6.72 -3.39 22.88
N ASP A 80 -5.85 -4.12 22.21
CA ASP A 80 -4.42 -4.23 22.52
C ASP A 80 -3.54 -3.45 21.52
N VAL A 81 -4.14 -2.54 20.74
CA VAL A 81 -3.43 -1.69 19.77
C VAL A 81 -3.03 -0.38 20.45
N GLU A 82 -1.76 -0.26 20.82
CA GLU A 82 -1.16 0.94 21.44
C GLU A 82 -0.44 1.82 20.40
N GLU A 83 -0.35 3.14 20.65
CA GLU A 83 0.32 4.11 19.75
C GLU A 83 1.79 3.75 19.50
N GLU A 84 2.46 3.16 20.49
CA GLU A 84 3.84 2.71 20.41
C GLU A 84 4.05 1.60 19.36
N LEU A 85 2.99 0.87 19.01
CA LEU A 85 3.03 -0.18 17.99
C LEU A 85 2.94 0.38 16.56
N GLU A 86 2.57 1.65 16.35
CA GLU A 86 2.41 2.24 15.01
C GLU A 86 3.64 2.01 14.13
N GLY A 87 4.83 2.25 14.66
CA GLY A 87 6.07 2.04 13.91
C GLY A 87 6.37 0.58 13.59
N VAL A 88 5.95 -0.35 14.45
CA VAL A 88 6.10 -1.80 14.23
C VAL A 88 5.14 -2.27 13.13
N ILE A 89 3.91 -1.79 13.16
CA ILE A 89 2.87 -2.09 12.16
C ILE A 89 3.26 -1.47 10.81
N GLU A 90 3.70 -0.21 10.80
CA GLU A 90 4.11 0.53 9.60
C GLU A 90 5.23 -0.20 8.86
N ARG A 91 6.20 -0.76 9.59
CA ARG A 91 7.30 -1.52 8.97
C ARG A 91 6.81 -2.72 8.14
N ARG A 92 5.66 -3.31 8.48
CA ARG A 92 5.09 -4.45 7.74
C ARG A 92 4.49 -4.08 6.40
N ILE A 93 4.20 -2.79 6.14
CA ILE A 93 3.74 -2.32 4.83
C ILE A 93 4.76 -2.74 3.75
N HIS A 94 6.05 -2.60 4.06
CA HIS A 94 7.13 -3.01 3.17
C HIS A 94 7.06 -4.48 2.79
N GLU A 95 7.03 -5.38 3.77
CA GLU A 95 7.01 -6.83 3.54
C GLU A 95 5.75 -7.25 2.78
N TYR A 96 4.58 -6.79 3.26
CA TYR A 96 3.29 -7.21 2.70
C TYR A 96 3.04 -6.68 1.30
N CYS A 97 3.54 -5.49 0.96
CA CYS A 97 3.53 -5.02 -0.43
C CYS A 97 4.40 -5.91 -1.32
N ASN A 98 5.60 -6.29 -0.88
CA ASN A 98 6.52 -7.12 -1.65
C ASN A 98 6.09 -8.60 -1.75
N PHE A 99 5.11 -9.05 -0.96
CA PHE A 99 4.52 -10.38 -1.16
C PHE A 99 3.61 -10.46 -2.38
N ILE A 100 3.21 -9.33 -2.98
CA ILE A 100 2.34 -9.30 -4.16
C ILE A 100 3.21 -9.39 -5.42
N GLU A 101 2.98 -10.41 -6.27
CA GLU A 101 3.74 -10.59 -7.52
C GLU A 101 3.73 -9.30 -8.36
N GLY A 102 4.93 -8.84 -8.71
CA GLY A 102 5.17 -7.66 -9.52
C GLY A 102 4.89 -6.31 -8.84
N ILE A 103 4.67 -6.29 -7.52
CA ILE A 103 4.83 -5.09 -6.71
C ILE A 103 6.24 -5.11 -6.10
N MET A 104 6.97 -4.03 -6.30
CA MET A 104 8.22 -3.76 -5.59
C MET A 104 7.99 -2.57 -4.68
N HIS A 105 8.26 -2.70 -3.38
CA HIS A 105 8.26 -1.62 -2.39
C HIS A 105 9.65 -1.49 -1.77
N LEU A 106 10.18 -0.27 -1.71
CA LEU A 106 11.47 0.07 -1.13
C LEU A 106 11.33 1.20 -0.11
N ASN A 107 12.33 1.31 0.76
CA ASN A 107 12.41 2.30 1.84
C ASN A 107 11.21 2.22 2.79
N GLN A 108 10.89 3.34 3.45
CA GLN A 108 9.83 3.45 4.43
C GLN A 108 9.45 4.92 4.66
N ARG A 109 8.34 5.18 5.38
CA ARG A 109 7.90 6.53 5.80
C ARG A 109 7.83 7.50 4.62
N TYR A 110 8.44 8.67 4.75
CA TYR A 110 8.42 9.75 3.76
C TYR A 110 9.30 9.49 2.52
N ASP A 111 9.99 8.34 2.46
CA ASP A 111 10.92 8.04 1.38
C ASP A 111 10.58 6.77 0.61
N ILE A 112 9.34 6.30 0.71
CA ILE A 112 8.86 5.11 0.00
C ILE A 112 9.06 5.19 -1.51
N TRP A 113 9.26 4.02 -2.12
CA TRP A 113 9.33 3.88 -3.57
C TRP A 113 8.70 2.57 -4.00
N LEU A 114 7.60 2.67 -4.74
CA LEU A 114 6.91 1.51 -5.28
C LEU A 114 6.92 1.48 -6.81
N ARG A 115 6.88 0.26 -7.34
CA ARG A 115 6.60 0.00 -8.76
C ARG A 115 5.65 -1.17 -8.89
N LEU A 116 4.70 -1.03 -9.81
CA LEU A 116 3.91 -2.14 -10.33
C LEU A 116 4.48 -2.57 -11.69
N SER A 117 4.62 -3.87 -11.92
CA SER A 117 5.09 -4.42 -13.19
C SER A 117 3.98 -4.41 -14.27
N LYS A 118 4.38 -4.24 -15.54
CA LYS A 118 3.47 -4.39 -16.70
C LYS A 118 2.86 -5.79 -16.77
N LYS A 119 3.58 -6.81 -16.31
CA LYS A 119 3.12 -8.21 -16.30
C LYS A 119 1.93 -8.37 -15.33
N SER A 120 2.06 -7.88 -14.10
CA SER A 120 1.01 -7.96 -13.08
C SER A 120 -0.21 -7.11 -13.43
N PHE A 121 0.01 -5.92 -14.02
CA PHE A 121 -1.09 -5.12 -14.56
C PHE A 121 -1.87 -5.87 -15.65
N LYS A 122 -1.18 -6.51 -16.61
CA LYS A 122 -1.81 -7.33 -17.68
C LYS A 122 -2.56 -8.55 -17.15
N LYS A 123 -2.14 -9.12 -16.02
CA LYS A 123 -2.88 -10.18 -15.31
C LYS A 123 -4.19 -9.68 -14.68
N GLY A 124 -4.33 -8.37 -14.50
CA GLY A 124 -5.54 -7.73 -13.97
C GLY A 124 -5.33 -6.92 -12.70
N PHE A 125 -4.10 -6.83 -12.17
CA PHE A 125 -3.80 -6.00 -10.99
C PHE A 125 -3.81 -4.52 -11.36
N ASN A 126 -5.01 -3.94 -11.47
CA ASN A 126 -5.26 -2.63 -12.05
C ASN A 126 -6.06 -1.69 -11.13
N THR A 127 -6.14 -2.00 -9.85
CA THR A 127 -6.73 -1.13 -8.83
C THR A 127 -6.01 -1.27 -7.50
N PHE A 128 -5.87 -0.18 -6.76
CA PHE A 128 -5.37 -0.19 -5.39
C PHE A 128 -6.25 -0.99 -4.43
N HIS A 129 -7.52 -1.26 -4.78
CA HIS A 129 -8.39 -2.10 -3.95
C HIS A 129 -7.85 -3.53 -3.79
N PHE A 130 -7.17 -4.08 -4.80
CA PHE A 130 -6.53 -5.39 -4.66
C PHE A 130 -5.36 -5.32 -3.67
N MET A 131 -4.53 -4.28 -3.75
CA MET A 131 -3.44 -4.07 -2.78
C MET A 131 -3.98 -3.90 -1.36
N GLY A 132 -5.01 -3.08 -1.18
CA GLY A 132 -5.67 -2.88 0.12
C GLY A 132 -6.21 -4.18 0.71
N LYS A 133 -6.91 -5.00 -0.08
CA LYS A 133 -7.41 -6.30 0.37
C LYS A 133 -6.29 -7.25 0.81
N VAL A 134 -5.17 -7.27 0.08
CA VAL A 134 -4.01 -8.08 0.45
C VAL A 134 -3.43 -7.60 1.77
N LEU A 135 -3.16 -6.29 1.89
CA LEU A 135 -2.63 -5.70 3.12
C LEU A 135 -3.55 -5.99 4.31
N GLN A 136 -4.86 -5.76 4.19
CA GLN A 136 -5.82 -6.02 5.27
C GLN A 136 -5.79 -7.49 5.74
N LYS A 137 -5.77 -8.44 4.80
CA LYS A 137 -5.71 -9.88 5.12
C LYS A 137 -4.40 -10.24 5.83
N LEU A 138 -3.26 -9.74 5.34
CA LEU A 138 -1.94 -10.01 5.94
C LEU A 138 -1.77 -9.35 7.31
N PHE A 139 -2.17 -8.10 7.47
CA PHE A 139 -2.15 -7.42 8.77
C PHE A 139 -2.97 -8.18 9.80
N LYS A 140 -4.19 -8.60 9.47
CA LYS A 140 -5.05 -9.34 10.40
C LYS A 140 -4.57 -10.77 10.67
N SER A 141 -3.91 -11.42 9.72
CA SER A 141 -3.39 -12.78 9.94
C SER A 141 -2.15 -12.80 10.81
N GLU A 142 -1.22 -11.86 10.58
CA GLU A 142 0.06 -11.82 11.28
C GLU A 142 0.02 -11.04 12.59
N LEU A 143 -0.82 -10.00 12.67
CA LEU A 143 -1.00 -9.14 13.84
C LEU A 143 -2.44 -9.27 14.35
N SER A 144 -2.74 -10.42 14.96
CA SER A 144 -4.09 -10.80 15.40
C SER A 144 -4.73 -9.85 16.42
N PHE A 145 -3.95 -8.96 17.03
CA PHE A 145 -4.43 -7.90 17.91
C PHE A 145 -5.10 -6.72 17.15
N ILE A 146 -4.96 -6.65 15.83
CA ILE A 146 -5.67 -5.68 14.97
C ILE A 146 -7.10 -6.18 14.71
N GLU A 147 -8.09 -5.57 15.36
CA GLU A 147 -9.51 -5.92 15.20
C GLU A 147 -10.13 -5.25 13.96
N LYS A 148 -9.85 -3.96 13.77
CA LYS A 148 -10.33 -3.17 12.64
C LYS A 148 -9.17 -2.53 11.89
N ILE A 149 -9.29 -2.49 10.57
CA ILE A 149 -8.32 -1.83 9.69
C ILE A 149 -9.04 -1.14 8.54
N GLN A 150 -8.66 0.11 8.25
CA GLN A 150 -9.03 0.80 7.01
C GLN A 150 -7.79 1.36 6.33
N ILE A 151 -7.83 1.43 5.00
CA ILE A 151 -6.69 1.87 4.19
C ILE A 151 -7.16 2.95 3.22
N THR A 152 -6.40 4.04 3.17
CA THR A 152 -6.57 5.10 2.17
C THR A 152 -5.31 5.18 1.31
N PHE A 153 -5.47 4.95 0.01
CA PHE A 153 -4.44 5.22 -0.98
C PHE A 153 -4.67 6.60 -1.57
N ILE A 154 -3.59 7.39 -1.67
CA ILE A 154 -3.68 8.80 -2.06
C ILE A 154 -2.72 9.03 -3.22
N THR A 155 -3.28 9.44 -4.35
CA THR A 155 -2.55 9.74 -5.60
C THR A 155 -2.87 11.14 -6.10
N ASP A 156 -3.84 11.84 -5.49
CA ASP A 156 -4.06 13.27 -5.71
C ASP A 156 -2.86 14.08 -5.19
N PRO A 157 -2.13 14.81 -6.05
CA PRO A 157 -0.90 15.49 -5.65
C PRO A 157 -1.09 16.51 -4.52
N LYS A 158 -2.24 17.20 -4.47
CA LYS A 158 -2.50 18.22 -3.45
C LYS A 158 -2.72 17.57 -2.09
N LYS A 159 -3.46 16.46 -2.06
CA LYS A 159 -3.73 15.69 -0.84
C LYS A 159 -2.48 14.99 -0.32
N VAL A 160 -1.66 14.40 -1.21
CA VAL A 160 -0.38 13.81 -0.81
C VAL A 160 0.50 14.87 -0.17
N LYS A 161 0.70 16.01 -0.84
CA LYS A 161 1.50 17.11 -0.28
C LYS A 161 0.99 17.58 1.09
N LYS A 162 -0.33 17.81 1.22
CA LYS A 162 -0.94 18.26 2.48
C LYS A 162 -0.72 17.29 3.65
N MET A 163 -0.65 15.99 3.39
CA MET A 163 -0.43 14.99 4.44
C MET A 163 1.05 14.65 4.66
N TYR A 164 1.89 14.95 3.67
CA TYR A 164 3.33 14.85 3.77
C TYR A 164 3.93 15.96 4.62
N ASP A 165 3.44 17.19 4.41
CA ASP A 165 3.81 18.41 5.17
C ASP A 165 3.28 18.33 6.62
#